data_AF-A0A7C9N5Q6-F1
#
_entry.id   AF-A0A7C9N5Q6-F1
#
_cell.length_a   1.000
_cell.length_b   1.000
_cell.length_c   1.000
_cell.angle_alpha   90.00
_cell.angle_beta   90.00
_cell.angle_gamma   90.00
#
_symmetry.space_group_name_H-M   'P 1'
#
loop_
_entity.id
_entity.type
_entity.pdbx_description
1 polymer ?
#
loop_
_entity_poly.entity_id
_entity_poly.type
_entity_poly.pdbx_seq_one_letter_code
_entity_poly.pdbx_strand_id
1 'polypeptide(L)'
;MTRVFGALQLACFVVFLAGPLVLPLLGFSGGRLAVENRSLAALPAFSDLWRAPARFGAALAAHVRDAVPFRDALIRADNRWRLALFGESPVAGAVVGREDWLFYNLEWALEDYLNVLPLTEADLAAMVRVQTERRDWLAARGIDYLIVIAPNKERVYPEYMPPHLRPRPEPSRLARVLARLRQAGLAVLDLHEPLTAAKASQRTYMKTDTHWNRFGGLIGAVAIVKALRPGHPTLGSLDVADYAVVDEDRPGGDLAEMLLLPDVWRERDIVAQKRGPWLAREALPGAYPDPADHPERARLAMETDHTDRPRAVFFHDSFARGMQAYAAEAFSRSVFLWTHSFVPEVIVAERPDVVVLEVVERYIYALLLERPGGLPPVEAGRDAAP
;
A
#
# COMPACT_ATOMS: atom_id res chain seq x y z
N MET A 1 -26.09 52.40 11.07
CA MET A 1 -25.27 51.17 11.23
C MET A 1 -25.86 49.96 10.51
N THR A 2 -27.14 49.63 10.71
CA THR A 2 -27.83 48.48 10.08
C THR A 2 -27.82 48.47 8.54
N ARG A 3 -27.98 49.64 7.89
CA ARG A 3 -27.94 49.74 6.41
C ARG A 3 -26.55 49.49 5.82
N VAL A 4 -25.51 49.97 6.52
CA VAL A 4 -24.11 49.75 6.13
C VAL A 4 -23.75 48.27 6.29
N PHE A 5 -24.21 47.65 7.38
CA PHE A 5 -24.02 46.22 7.63
C PHE A 5 -24.73 45.34 6.58
N GLY A 6 -25.98 45.65 6.25
CA GLY A 6 -26.71 44.92 5.21
C GLY A 6 -26.09 45.06 3.81
N ALA A 7 -25.59 46.26 3.46
CA ALA A 7 -24.87 46.46 2.20
C ALA A 7 -23.56 45.66 2.15
N LEU A 8 -22.84 45.58 3.28
CA LEU A 8 -21.62 44.78 3.39
C LEU A 8 -21.91 43.29 3.23
N GLN A 9 -22.97 42.77 3.87
CA GLN A 9 -23.39 41.38 3.75
C GLN A 9 -23.78 41.03 2.31
N LEU A 10 -24.54 41.90 1.64
CA LEU A 10 -24.93 41.70 0.25
C LEU A 10 -23.71 41.71 -0.67
N ALA A 11 -22.77 42.64 -0.47
CA ALA A 11 -21.53 42.70 -1.23
C ALA A 11 -20.69 41.42 -1.04
N CYS A 12 -20.51 40.94 0.19
CA CYS A 12 -19.84 39.68 0.47
C CYS A 12 -20.52 38.49 -0.21
N PHE A 13 -21.86 38.44 -0.17
CA PHE A 13 -22.64 37.37 -0.79
C PHE A 13 -22.52 37.37 -2.33
N VAL A 14 -22.59 38.55 -2.96
CA VAL A 14 -22.43 38.69 -4.42
C VAL A 14 -21.01 38.32 -4.85
N VAL A 15 -19.99 38.77 -4.12
CA VAL A 15 -18.59 38.40 -4.39
C VAL A 15 -18.36 36.90 -4.22
N PHE A 16 -18.97 36.28 -3.20
CA PHE A 16 -18.88 34.83 -2.99
C PHE A 16 -19.53 34.03 -4.14
N LEU A 17 -20.69 34.47 -4.64
CA LEU A 17 -21.38 33.81 -5.76
C LEU A 17 -20.72 34.07 -7.13
N ALA A 18 -20.21 35.27 -7.35
CA ALA A 18 -19.57 35.65 -8.61
C ALA A 18 -18.11 35.17 -8.69
N GLY A 19 -17.46 34.93 -7.56
CA GLY A 19 -16.06 34.50 -7.46
C GLY A 19 -15.73 33.28 -8.33
N PRO A 20 -16.49 32.16 -8.25
CA PRO A 20 -16.26 30.98 -9.08
C PRO A 20 -16.35 31.19 -10.59
N LEU A 21 -17.02 32.26 -11.04
CA LEU A 21 -17.19 32.57 -12.47
C LEU A 21 -16.17 33.61 -12.96
N VAL A 22 -15.84 34.60 -12.13
CA VAL A 22 -15.01 35.75 -12.52
C VAL A 22 -13.52 35.47 -12.30
N LEU A 23 -13.16 34.82 -11.19
CA LEU A 23 -11.76 34.61 -10.83
C LEU A 23 -11.00 33.69 -11.81
N PRO A 24 -11.58 32.60 -12.37
CA PRO A 24 -10.91 31.83 -13.42
C PRO A 24 -10.62 32.64 -14.69
N LEU A 25 -11.50 33.59 -15.05
CA LEU A 25 -11.29 34.49 -16.20
C LEU A 25 -10.14 35.48 -15.96
N LEU A 26 -9.80 35.74 -14.71
CA LEU A 26 -8.67 36.57 -14.28
C LEU A 26 -7.38 35.77 -14.06
N GLY A 27 -7.37 34.48 -14.40
CA GLY A 27 -6.21 33.59 -14.23
C GLY A 27 -6.08 32.94 -12.85
N PHE A 28 -7.05 33.13 -11.95
CA PHE A 28 -7.10 32.41 -10.68
C PHE A 28 -7.77 31.05 -10.89
N SER A 29 -6.99 30.00 -11.06
CA SER A 29 -7.50 28.63 -11.17
C SER A 29 -7.88 28.05 -9.80
N GLY A 30 -8.88 27.17 -9.79
CA GLY A 30 -9.07 26.22 -8.70
C GLY A 30 -7.77 25.42 -8.48
N GLY A 31 -7.42 25.20 -7.22
CA GLY A 31 -6.28 24.35 -6.87
C GLY A 31 -6.58 22.88 -7.19
N ARG A 32 -5.52 22.08 -7.34
CA ARG A 32 -5.60 20.63 -7.40
C ARG A 32 -5.31 20.07 -6.01
N LEU A 33 -6.28 19.39 -5.40
CA LEU A 33 -5.97 18.50 -4.29
C LEU A 33 -5.19 17.30 -4.83
N ALA A 34 -3.96 17.08 -4.36
CA ALA A 34 -3.11 15.96 -4.76
C ALA A 34 -3.83 14.59 -4.56
N VAL A 35 -4.74 14.52 -3.58
CA VAL A 35 -5.48 13.32 -3.18
C VAL A 35 -6.52 12.85 -4.19
N GLU A 36 -7.09 13.73 -5.02
CA GLU A 36 -8.25 13.33 -5.83
C GLU A 36 -7.91 12.41 -7.01
N ASN A 37 -6.61 12.16 -7.29
CA ASN A 37 -6.05 11.35 -8.39
C ASN A 37 -6.93 11.26 -9.66
N ARG A 38 -7.54 12.39 -10.04
CA ARG A 38 -8.46 12.51 -11.18
C ARG A 38 -8.10 13.76 -11.98
N SER A 39 -8.43 13.72 -13.27
CA SER A 39 -8.32 14.92 -14.12
C SER A 39 -9.44 15.90 -13.79
N LEU A 40 -9.11 17.20 -13.78
CA LEU A 40 -10.13 18.25 -13.62
C LEU A 40 -11.14 18.16 -14.76
N ALA A 41 -12.42 18.37 -14.44
CA ALA A 41 -13.46 18.37 -15.46
C ALA A 41 -13.23 19.52 -16.45
N ALA A 42 -13.14 19.17 -17.74
CA ALA A 42 -13.04 20.16 -18.81
C ALA A 42 -14.34 20.98 -18.93
N LEU A 43 -14.22 22.23 -19.37
CA LEU A 43 -15.37 23.06 -19.69
C LEU A 43 -16.13 22.41 -20.87
N PRO A 44 -17.43 22.06 -20.73
CA PRO A 44 -18.19 21.46 -21.83
C PRO A 44 -18.40 22.47 -22.96
N ALA A 45 -18.42 21.97 -24.20
CA ALA A 45 -18.66 22.82 -25.37
C ALA A 45 -20.09 23.36 -25.34
N PHE A 46 -20.25 24.65 -25.67
CA PHE A 46 -21.59 25.28 -25.69
C PHE A 46 -22.54 24.60 -26.69
N SER A 47 -22.01 23.95 -27.74
CA SER A 47 -22.80 23.14 -28.67
C SER A 47 -23.54 21.96 -28.00
N ASP A 48 -23.03 21.46 -26.88
CA ASP A 48 -23.58 20.31 -26.18
C ASP A 48 -24.83 20.67 -25.36
N LEU A 49 -25.04 21.96 -25.08
CA LEU A 49 -26.24 22.47 -24.43
C LEU A 49 -27.51 22.07 -25.21
N TRP A 50 -27.44 22.15 -26.54
CA TRP A 50 -28.58 21.86 -27.42
C TRP A 50 -28.63 20.39 -27.85
N ARG A 51 -27.48 19.71 -27.93
CA ARG A 51 -27.39 18.31 -28.38
C ARG A 51 -27.63 17.29 -27.27
N ALA A 52 -27.21 17.61 -26.04
CA ALA A 52 -27.28 16.71 -24.89
C ALA A 52 -27.40 17.51 -23.57
N PRO A 53 -28.52 18.23 -23.33
CA PRO A 53 -28.67 19.17 -22.21
C PRO A 53 -28.41 18.55 -20.84
N ALA A 54 -28.81 17.30 -20.61
CA ALA A 54 -28.55 16.60 -19.34
C ALA A 54 -27.05 16.34 -19.11
N ARG A 55 -26.31 15.94 -20.16
CA ARG A 55 -24.87 15.71 -20.10
C ARG A 55 -24.10 17.03 -19.97
N PHE A 56 -24.55 18.07 -20.68
CA PHE A 56 -24.01 19.43 -20.55
C PHE A 56 -24.17 19.95 -19.13
N GLY A 57 -25.36 19.82 -18.52
CA GLY A 57 -25.60 20.24 -17.14
C GLY A 57 -24.70 19.51 -16.13
N ALA A 58 -24.57 18.19 -16.24
CA ALA A 58 -23.70 17.41 -15.38
C ALA A 58 -22.20 17.77 -15.55
N ALA A 59 -21.75 17.95 -16.80
CA ALA A 59 -20.38 18.33 -17.11
C ALA A 59 -20.05 19.76 -16.67
N LEU A 60 -20.97 20.71 -16.85
CA LEU A 60 -20.84 22.08 -16.37
C LEU A 60 -20.81 22.12 -14.84
N ALA A 61 -21.67 21.36 -14.16
CA ALA A 61 -21.65 21.25 -12.70
C ALA A 61 -20.36 20.59 -12.18
N ALA A 62 -19.77 19.63 -12.91
CA ALA A 62 -18.46 19.07 -12.59
C ALA A 62 -17.35 20.12 -12.78
N HIS A 63 -17.34 20.83 -13.91
CA HIS A 63 -16.37 21.89 -14.19
C HIS A 63 -16.45 23.03 -13.15
N VAL A 64 -17.65 23.53 -12.84
CA VAL A 64 -17.84 24.60 -11.85
C VAL A 64 -17.37 24.17 -10.46
N ARG A 65 -17.63 22.91 -10.05
CA ARG A 65 -17.11 22.37 -8.77
C ARG A 65 -15.58 22.34 -8.73
N ASP A 66 -14.95 21.96 -9.83
CA ASP A 66 -13.49 21.85 -9.96
C ASP A 66 -12.83 23.23 -10.15
N ALA A 67 -13.55 24.21 -10.71
CA ALA A 67 -13.05 25.55 -11.01
C ALA A 67 -13.23 26.55 -9.86
N VAL A 68 -13.82 26.16 -8.71
CA VAL A 68 -14.00 27.05 -7.56
C VAL A 68 -12.63 27.54 -7.05
N PRO A 69 -12.33 28.85 -7.16
CA PRO A 69 -11.10 29.45 -6.65
C PRO A 69 -11.04 29.30 -5.13
N PHE A 70 -9.83 29.10 -4.61
CA PHE A 70 -9.58 28.92 -3.17
C PHE A 70 -10.26 27.72 -2.51
N ARG A 71 -10.92 26.82 -3.27
CA ARG A 71 -11.55 25.60 -2.74
C ARG A 71 -10.58 24.84 -1.81
N ASP A 72 -9.38 24.59 -2.30
CA ASP A 72 -8.36 23.87 -1.54
C ASP A 72 -7.96 24.61 -0.27
N ALA A 73 -7.79 25.93 -0.34
CA ALA A 73 -7.43 26.74 0.83
C ALA A 73 -8.55 26.73 1.89
N LEU A 74 -9.81 26.75 1.46
CA LEU A 74 -10.98 26.68 2.35
C LEU A 74 -11.13 25.30 2.98
N ILE A 75 -10.96 24.21 2.19
CA ILE A 75 -10.99 22.84 2.72
C ILE A 75 -9.84 22.64 3.73
N ARG A 76 -8.62 23.09 3.40
CA ARG A 76 -7.49 23.01 4.33
C ARG A 76 -7.73 23.82 5.60
N ALA A 77 -8.30 25.02 5.49
CA ALA A 77 -8.66 25.82 6.65
C ALA A 77 -9.69 25.11 7.53
N ASP A 78 -10.77 24.58 6.96
CA ASP A 78 -11.79 23.80 7.68
C ASP A 78 -11.18 22.57 8.37
N ASN A 79 -10.36 21.81 7.64
CA ASN A 79 -9.65 20.65 8.17
C ASN A 79 -8.74 21.01 9.35
N ARG A 80 -7.99 22.13 9.27
CA ARG A 80 -7.16 22.64 10.38
C ARG A 80 -7.99 23.00 11.60
N TRP A 81 -9.12 23.69 11.40
CA TRP A 81 -10.00 24.07 12.50
C TRP A 81 -10.61 22.84 13.18
N ARG A 82 -11.10 21.86 12.40
CA ARG A 82 -11.63 20.60 12.94
C ARG A 82 -10.59 19.84 13.75
N LEU A 83 -9.38 19.70 13.20
CA LEU A 83 -8.28 19.03 13.88
C LEU A 83 -7.90 19.77 15.18
N ALA A 84 -7.76 21.10 15.12
CA ALA A 84 -7.36 21.90 16.26
C ALA A 84 -8.41 21.94 17.38
N LEU A 85 -9.71 21.92 17.03
CA LEU A 85 -10.80 22.00 18.01
C LEU A 85 -11.20 20.64 18.58
N PHE A 86 -11.16 19.58 17.79
CA PHE A 86 -11.69 18.27 18.17
C PHE A 86 -10.61 17.18 18.30
N GLY A 87 -9.42 17.37 17.75
CA GLY A 87 -8.38 16.34 17.73
C GLY A 87 -8.73 15.12 16.88
N GLU A 88 -9.76 15.23 16.03
CA GLU A 88 -10.29 14.16 15.19
C GLU A 88 -9.91 14.37 13.73
N SER A 89 -9.88 13.27 12.97
CA SER A 89 -9.61 13.33 11.54
C SER A 89 -10.74 14.07 10.80
N PRO A 90 -10.43 15.08 9.97
CA PRO A 90 -11.42 15.73 9.13
C PRO A 90 -11.91 14.86 7.96
N VAL A 91 -11.27 13.70 7.70
CA VAL A 91 -11.65 12.76 6.64
C VAL A 91 -11.82 11.35 7.20
N ALA A 92 -12.77 10.60 6.67
CA ALA A 92 -13.05 9.24 7.17
C ALA A 92 -11.87 8.26 6.97
N GLY A 93 -11.03 8.50 5.95
CA GLY A 93 -9.96 7.59 5.54
C GLY A 93 -8.72 7.54 6.46
N ALA A 94 -8.67 8.36 7.52
CA ALA A 94 -7.61 8.29 8.52
C ALA A 94 -8.16 8.47 9.94
N VAL A 95 -7.47 7.90 10.93
CA VAL A 95 -7.69 8.13 12.36
C VAL A 95 -6.50 8.91 12.92
N VAL A 96 -6.77 9.98 13.67
CA VAL A 96 -5.75 10.71 14.41
C VAL A 96 -5.51 9.99 15.74
N GLY A 97 -4.30 9.47 15.91
CA GLY A 97 -3.81 8.83 17.12
C GLY A 97 -3.12 9.80 18.08
N ARG A 98 -2.47 9.24 19.11
CA ARG A 98 -1.64 10.00 20.04
C ARG A 98 -0.27 10.32 19.43
N GLU A 99 0.38 11.38 19.91
CA GLU A 99 1.77 11.71 19.56
C GLU A 99 2.04 11.82 18.05
N ASP A 100 1.13 12.47 17.34
CA ASP A 100 1.18 12.73 15.90
C ASP A 100 1.15 11.48 15.01
N TRP A 101 0.71 10.34 15.55
CA TRP A 101 0.45 9.16 14.73
C TRP A 101 -0.87 9.30 13.99
N LEU A 102 -0.84 9.01 12.70
CA LEU A 102 -2.02 8.87 11.86
C LEU A 102 -2.18 7.39 11.53
N PHE A 103 -3.41 6.88 11.45
CA PHE A 103 -3.69 5.49 11.10
C PHE A 103 -4.62 5.44 9.90
N TYR A 104 -4.40 4.46 9.02
CA TYR A 104 -5.21 4.30 7.82
C TYR A 104 -6.59 3.72 8.18
N ASN A 105 -7.64 4.26 7.57
CA ASN A 105 -9.02 3.89 7.87
C ASN A 105 -9.90 3.79 6.61
N LEU A 106 -9.38 3.10 5.61
CA LEU A 106 -10.16 2.57 4.49
C LEU A 106 -10.02 1.06 4.46
N GLU A 107 -10.72 0.38 3.54
CA GLU A 107 -10.59 -1.07 3.32
C GLU A 107 -10.82 -1.90 4.58
N TRP A 108 -11.68 -1.39 5.47
CA TRP A 108 -12.02 -1.97 6.76
C TRP A 108 -10.83 -2.16 7.72
N ALA A 109 -9.76 -1.38 7.58
CA ALA A 109 -8.57 -1.51 8.43
C ALA A 109 -8.91 -1.34 9.94
N LEU A 110 -9.74 -0.35 10.28
CA LEU A 110 -10.15 -0.15 11.67
C LEU A 110 -11.06 -1.27 12.17
N GLU A 111 -12.02 -1.73 11.37
CA GLU A 111 -12.90 -2.83 11.73
C GLU A 111 -12.14 -4.15 11.93
N ASP A 112 -11.09 -4.37 11.14
CA ASP A 112 -10.17 -5.50 11.31
C ASP A 112 -9.38 -5.40 12.61
N TYR A 113 -8.82 -4.22 12.90
CA TYR A 113 -8.13 -3.94 14.16
C TYR A 113 -9.04 -4.12 15.38
N LEU A 114 -10.29 -3.66 15.28
CA LEU A 114 -11.28 -3.77 16.36
C LEU A 114 -11.81 -5.20 16.54
N ASN A 115 -11.42 -6.15 15.67
CA ASN A 115 -11.93 -7.52 15.62
C ASN A 115 -13.46 -7.58 15.43
N VAL A 116 -14.03 -6.69 14.62
CA VAL A 116 -15.48 -6.64 14.33
C VAL A 116 -15.84 -7.07 12.90
N LEU A 117 -14.84 -7.46 12.11
CA LEU A 117 -15.03 -7.99 10.75
C LEU A 117 -14.75 -9.51 10.71
N PRO A 118 -15.78 -10.36 10.92
CA PRO A 118 -15.59 -11.81 10.94
C PRO A 118 -15.34 -12.39 9.54
N LEU A 119 -14.44 -13.36 9.44
CA LEU A 119 -14.37 -14.28 8.30
C LEU A 119 -15.35 -15.45 8.46
N THR A 120 -16.02 -15.81 7.37
CA THR A 120 -16.84 -17.02 7.32
C THR A 120 -15.96 -18.27 7.21
N GLU A 121 -16.47 -19.42 7.63
CA GLU A 121 -15.77 -20.70 7.44
C GLU A 121 -15.62 -21.06 5.95
N ALA A 122 -16.56 -20.60 5.10
CA ALA A 122 -16.47 -20.76 3.66
C ALA A 122 -15.27 -19.98 3.08
N ASP A 123 -15.07 -18.73 3.51
CA ASP A 123 -13.91 -17.93 3.10
C ASP A 123 -12.61 -18.59 3.54
N LEU A 124 -12.52 -19.04 4.80
CA LEU A 124 -11.33 -19.71 5.31
C LEU A 124 -11.01 -21.01 4.53
N ALA A 125 -12.03 -21.81 4.23
CA ALA A 125 -11.86 -23.02 3.44
C ALA A 125 -11.43 -22.70 1.99
N ALA A 126 -11.97 -21.63 1.39
CA ALA A 126 -11.59 -21.19 0.06
C ALA A 126 -10.15 -20.65 0.02
N MET A 127 -9.74 -19.84 0.99
CA MET A 127 -8.35 -19.37 1.11
C MET A 127 -7.39 -20.55 1.21
N VAL A 128 -7.67 -21.53 2.09
CA VAL A 128 -6.82 -22.73 2.20
C VAL A 128 -6.76 -23.47 0.86
N ARG A 129 -7.90 -23.73 0.21
CA ARG A 129 -7.94 -24.40 -1.09
C ARG A 129 -7.08 -23.70 -2.14
N VAL A 130 -7.32 -22.40 -2.38
CA VAL A 130 -6.61 -21.60 -3.39
C VAL A 130 -5.11 -21.60 -3.14
N GLN A 131 -4.71 -21.42 -1.88
CA GLN A 131 -3.31 -21.35 -1.52
C GLN A 131 -2.62 -22.72 -1.58
N THR A 132 -3.33 -23.81 -1.25
CA THR A 132 -2.86 -25.19 -1.43
C THR A 132 -2.69 -25.54 -2.91
N GLU A 133 -3.63 -25.17 -3.78
CA GLU A 133 -3.51 -25.39 -5.23
C GLU A 133 -2.28 -24.68 -5.82
N ARG A 134 -2.02 -23.43 -5.41
CA ARG A 134 -0.82 -22.68 -5.78
C ARG A 134 0.45 -23.39 -5.29
N ARG A 135 0.49 -23.81 -4.02
CA ARG A 135 1.61 -24.55 -3.42
C ARG A 135 1.89 -25.85 -4.18
N ASP A 136 0.86 -26.64 -4.48
CA ASP A 136 1.01 -27.93 -5.17
C ASP A 136 1.52 -27.73 -6.61
N TRP A 137 1.01 -26.72 -7.31
CA TRP A 137 1.45 -26.37 -8.66
C TRP A 137 2.92 -25.91 -8.72
N LEU A 138 3.36 -25.17 -7.71
CA LEU A 138 4.75 -24.74 -7.54
C LEU A 138 5.67 -25.90 -7.15
N ALA A 139 5.24 -26.71 -6.18
CA ALA A 139 6.00 -27.86 -5.69
C ALA A 139 6.23 -28.91 -6.79
N ALA A 140 5.26 -29.11 -7.69
CA ALA A 140 5.41 -29.98 -8.86
C ALA A 140 6.52 -29.50 -9.84
N ARG A 141 7.01 -28.27 -9.68
CA ARG A 141 8.12 -27.67 -10.43
C ARG A 141 9.38 -27.48 -9.59
N GLY A 142 9.39 -27.98 -8.35
CA GLY A 142 10.51 -27.79 -7.41
C GLY A 142 10.64 -26.35 -6.90
N ILE A 143 9.55 -25.57 -6.90
CA ILE A 143 9.53 -24.17 -6.49
C ILE A 143 8.91 -24.06 -5.10
N ASP A 144 9.61 -23.42 -4.16
CA ASP A 144 9.12 -23.19 -2.81
C ASP A 144 8.12 -22.03 -2.78
N TYR A 145 7.07 -22.15 -1.95
CA TYR A 145 6.03 -21.13 -1.81
C TYR A 145 5.95 -20.59 -0.39
N LEU A 146 6.14 -19.27 -0.24
CA LEU A 146 6.03 -18.57 1.04
C LEU A 146 4.94 -17.50 0.98
N ILE A 147 3.98 -17.55 1.91
CA ILE A 147 3.02 -16.48 2.15
C ILE A 147 3.58 -15.58 3.26
N VAL A 148 3.66 -14.27 3.01
CA VAL A 148 4.16 -13.28 3.96
C VAL A 148 3.05 -12.29 4.25
N ILE A 149 2.72 -12.12 5.53
CA ILE A 149 1.74 -11.12 5.95
C ILE A 149 2.45 -9.95 6.62
N ALA A 150 2.33 -8.77 6.02
CA ALA A 150 2.74 -7.52 6.64
C ALA A 150 1.59 -7.01 7.55
N PRO A 151 1.82 -6.81 8.86
CA PRO A 151 0.76 -6.33 9.76
C PRO A 151 0.37 -4.89 9.41
N ASN A 152 -0.86 -4.50 9.73
CA ASN A 152 -1.20 -3.09 9.70
C ASN A 152 -0.51 -2.35 10.87
N LYS A 153 -0.34 -1.03 10.71
CA LYS A 153 0.38 -0.18 11.65
C LYS A 153 -0.23 -0.18 13.06
N GLU A 154 -1.55 -0.18 13.15
CA GLU A 154 -2.31 -0.20 14.41
C GLU A 154 -2.14 -1.51 15.21
N ARG A 155 -1.78 -2.61 14.54
CA ARG A 155 -1.44 -3.88 15.22
C ARG A 155 -0.04 -3.82 15.85
N VAL A 156 0.93 -3.20 15.18
CA VAL A 156 2.32 -3.03 15.66
C VAL A 156 2.45 -1.92 16.71
N TYR A 157 1.64 -0.87 16.56
CA TYR A 157 1.66 0.36 17.38
C TYR A 157 0.30 0.67 18.07
N PRO A 158 -0.32 -0.30 18.78
CA PRO A 158 -1.60 -0.08 19.46
C PRO A 158 -1.48 0.97 20.58
N GLU A 159 -0.27 1.20 21.11
CA GLU A 159 -0.01 2.23 22.12
C GLU A 159 -0.15 3.66 21.61
N TYR A 160 -0.38 3.88 20.32
CA TYR A 160 -0.69 5.20 19.76
C TYR A 160 -2.12 5.32 19.23
N MET A 161 -2.91 4.23 19.23
CA MET A 161 -4.33 4.27 18.91
C MET A 161 -5.15 5.04 19.96
N PRO A 162 -6.24 5.72 19.58
CA PRO A 162 -7.15 6.37 20.54
C PRO A 162 -7.62 5.39 21.63
N PRO A 163 -7.63 5.77 22.92
CA PRO A 163 -7.91 4.84 24.02
C PRO A 163 -9.27 4.14 23.98
N HIS A 164 -10.24 4.72 23.27
CA HIS A 164 -11.60 4.20 23.10
C HIS A 164 -11.74 3.20 21.94
N LEU A 165 -10.74 3.13 21.05
CA LEU A 165 -10.66 2.17 19.94
C LEU A 165 -9.77 1.01 20.39
N ARG A 166 -10.37 0.02 21.04
CA ARG A 166 -9.65 -1.18 21.51
C ARG A 166 -10.18 -2.43 20.82
N PRO A 167 -9.30 -3.37 20.42
CA PRO A 167 -9.71 -4.66 19.90
C PRO A 167 -10.61 -5.37 20.90
N ARG A 168 -11.65 -6.02 20.41
CA ARG A 168 -12.42 -6.98 21.20
C ARG A 168 -11.57 -8.24 21.50
N PRO A 169 -11.84 -8.97 22.59
CA PRO A 169 -11.00 -10.10 23.01
C PRO A 169 -11.02 -11.32 22.06
N GLU A 170 -11.92 -11.33 21.08
CA GLU A 170 -12.01 -12.37 20.05
C GLU A 170 -10.71 -12.44 19.22
N PRO A 171 -10.35 -13.64 18.72
CA PRO A 171 -9.24 -13.79 17.80
C PRO A 171 -9.43 -12.89 16.57
N SER A 172 -8.37 -12.18 16.19
CA SER A 172 -8.42 -11.37 14.98
C SER A 172 -8.62 -12.25 13.74
N ARG A 173 -9.14 -11.63 12.68
CA ARG A 173 -9.25 -12.23 11.36
C ARG A 173 -7.91 -12.81 10.91
N LEU A 174 -6.83 -12.03 11.05
CA LEU A 174 -5.47 -12.47 10.75
C LEU A 174 -5.10 -13.72 11.54
N ALA A 175 -5.31 -13.74 12.85
CA ALA A 175 -4.98 -14.90 13.69
C ALA A 175 -5.72 -16.18 13.23
N ARG A 176 -7.00 -16.06 12.85
CA ARG A 176 -7.78 -17.18 12.31
C ARG A 176 -7.22 -17.68 10.98
N VAL A 177 -6.89 -16.78 10.05
CA VAL A 177 -6.30 -17.15 8.75
C VAL A 177 -4.94 -17.83 8.92
N LEU A 178 -4.04 -17.23 9.70
CA LEU A 178 -2.71 -17.79 9.96
C LEU A 178 -2.80 -19.21 10.54
N ALA A 179 -3.69 -19.42 11.51
CA ALA A 179 -3.91 -20.74 12.09
C ALA A 179 -4.38 -21.76 11.04
N ARG A 180 -5.35 -21.39 10.19
CA ARG A 180 -5.91 -22.28 9.16
C ARG A 180 -4.92 -22.62 8.05
N LEU A 181 -4.15 -21.65 7.58
CA LEU A 181 -3.12 -21.89 6.57
C LEU A 181 -2.01 -22.82 7.11
N ARG A 182 -1.54 -22.58 8.34
CA ARG A 182 -0.50 -23.42 8.99
C ARG A 182 -1.00 -24.84 9.24
N GLN A 183 -2.25 -25.00 9.67
CA GLN A 183 -2.87 -26.33 9.82
C GLN A 183 -2.94 -27.11 8.50
N ALA A 184 -3.06 -26.42 7.36
CA ALA A 184 -3.03 -27.02 6.03
C ALA A 184 -1.60 -27.30 5.51
N GLY A 185 -0.56 -27.03 6.32
CA GLY A 185 0.84 -27.27 5.94
C GLY A 185 1.41 -26.23 4.98
N LEU A 186 0.78 -25.05 4.85
CA LEU A 186 1.32 -23.92 4.07
C LEU A 186 2.39 -23.18 4.88
N ALA A 187 3.47 -22.78 4.22
CA ALA A 187 4.49 -21.92 4.82
C ALA A 187 3.97 -20.48 4.89
N VAL A 188 3.80 -19.97 6.11
CA VAL A 188 3.28 -18.61 6.36
C VAL A 188 4.14 -17.87 7.39
N LEU A 189 4.72 -16.77 6.94
CA LEU A 189 5.48 -15.82 7.75
C LEU A 189 4.57 -14.65 8.16
N ASP A 190 4.39 -14.49 9.47
CA ASP A 190 3.73 -13.33 10.06
C ASP A 190 4.80 -12.34 10.50
N LEU A 191 4.80 -11.13 9.93
CA LEU A 191 5.79 -10.10 10.24
C LEU A 191 5.45 -9.29 11.51
N HIS A 192 4.33 -9.57 12.18
CA HIS A 192 3.94 -8.85 13.39
C HIS A 192 4.98 -8.94 14.52
N GLU A 193 5.44 -10.15 14.86
CA GLU A 193 6.45 -10.32 15.91
C GLU A 193 7.78 -9.64 15.58
N PRO A 194 8.41 -9.85 14.40
CA PRO A 194 9.71 -9.24 14.13
C PRO A 194 9.64 -7.72 14.06
N LEU A 195 8.55 -7.14 13.52
CA LEU A 195 8.38 -5.69 13.46
C LEU A 195 8.10 -5.09 14.85
N THR A 196 7.38 -5.79 15.72
CA THR A 196 7.15 -5.37 17.11
C THR A 196 8.42 -5.48 17.95
N ALA A 197 9.18 -6.56 17.81
CA ALA A 197 10.44 -6.74 18.52
C ALA A 197 11.48 -5.66 18.14
N ALA A 198 11.54 -5.30 16.86
CA ALA A 198 12.45 -4.28 16.36
C ALA A 198 12.21 -2.87 16.96
N LYS A 199 11.03 -2.60 17.52
CA LYS A 199 10.71 -1.35 18.26
C LYS A 199 11.69 -1.08 19.41
N ALA A 200 12.30 -2.12 19.98
CA ALA A 200 13.30 -1.99 21.03
C ALA A 200 14.58 -1.26 20.55
N SER A 201 14.83 -1.28 19.24
CA SER A 201 15.96 -0.59 18.63
C SER A 201 15.50 0.69 17.93
N GLN A 202 14.53 0.59 17.03
CA GLN A 202 14.11 1.69 16.16
C GLN A 202 12.64 1.57 15.79
N ARG A 203 12.02 2.70 15.41
CA ARG A 203 10.65 2.69 14.87
C ARG A 203 10.64 1.95 13.54
N THR A 204 9.63 1.11 13.30
CA THR A 204 9.46 0.32 12.06
C THR A 204 8.41 0.88 11.11
N TYR A 205 7.58 1.84 11.55
CA TYR A 205 6.58 2.49 10.71
C TYR A 205 6.73 4.01 10.68
N MET A 206 6.24 4.63 9.61
CA MET A 206 6.09 6.08 9.56
C MET A 206 4.88 6.51 10.39
N LYS A 207 4.95 7.67 11.04
CA LYS A 207 3.84 8.19 11.85
C LYS A 207 2.68 8.66 10.98
N THR A 208 3.01 9.34 9.89
CA THR A 208 2.11 10.12 9.04
C THR A 208 1.86 9.47 7.69
N ASP A 209 2.29 8.22 7.53
CA ASP A 209 2.15 7.40 6.32
C ASP A 209 1.59 6.01 6.67
N THR A 210 0.86 5.36 5.77
CA THR A 210 0.27 4.03 5.95
C THR A 210 1.34 2.95 6.09
N HIS A 211 2.51 3.14 5.49
CA HIS A 211 3.52 2.11 5.29
C HIS A 211 4.51 2.00 6.46
N TRP A 212 5.21 0.87 6.49
CA TRP A 212 6.45 0.78 7.27
C TRP A 212 7.48 1.81 6.75
N ASN A 213 8.43 2.17 7.59
CA ASN A 213 9.60 2.91 7.13
C ASN A 213 10.63 1.95 6.52
N ARG A 214 11.72 2.50 5.96
CA ARG A 214 12.76 1.69 5.33
C ARG A 214 13.45 0.73 6.31
N PHE A 215 13.58 1.11 7.59
CA PHE A 215 14.04 0.17 8.62
C PHE A 215 13.07 -0.99 8.83
N GLY A 216 11.76 -0.75 8.91
CA GLY A 216 10.75 -1.81 8.95
C GLY A 216 10.77 -2.71 7.72
N GLY A 217 10.97 -2.14 6.53
CA GLY A 217 11.18 -2.88 5.30
C GLY A 217 12.43 -3.79 5.33
N LEU A 218 13.54 -3.32 5.90
CA LEU A 218 14.72 -4.15 6.15
C LEU A 218 14.41 -5.31 7.10
N ILE A 219 13.70 -5.06 8.21
CA ILE A 219 13.27 -6.11 9.14
C ILE A 219 12.41 -7.16 8.44
N GLY A 220 11.49 -6.74 7.58
CA GLY A 220 10.69 -7.63 6.73
C GLY A 220 11.56 -8.49 5.81
N ALA A 221 12.51 -7.88 5.10
CA ALA A 221 13.45 -8.59 4.23
C ALA A 221 14.31 -9.62 4.99
N VAL A 222 14.86 -9.24 6.15
CA VAL A 222 15.64 -10.12 7.02
C VAL A 222 14.81 -11.33 7.46
N ALA A 223 13.54 -11.10 7.87
CA ALA A 223 12.65 -12.17 8.27
C ALA A 223 12.32 -13.14 7.13
N ILE A 224 12.07 -12.63 5.92
CA ILE A 224 11.83 -13.44 4.72
C ILE A 224 13.05 -14.30 4.38
N VAL A 225 14.24 -13.69 4.30
CA VAL A 225 15.48 -14.39 3.99
C VAL A 225 15.78 -15.47 5.04
N LYS A 226 15.58 -15.15 6.33
CA LYS A 226 15.74 -16.12 7.41
C LYS A 226 14.77 -17.30 7.30
N ALA A 227 13.52 -17.05 6.90
CA ALA A 227 12.50 -18.09 6.74
C ALA A 227 12.81 -19.04 5.56
N LEU A 228 13.41 -18.52 4.48
CA LEU A 228 13.72 -19.29 3.27
C LEU A 228 15.05 -20.06 3.35
N ARG A 229 16.00 -19.59 4.17
CA ARG A 229 17.36 -20.16 4.25
C ARG A 229 17.45 -21.66 4.52
N PRO A 230 16.57 -22.29 5.34
CA PRO A 230 16.60 -23.74 5.54
C PRO A 230 16.37 -24.55 4.25
N GLY A 231 15.55 -24.05 3.33
CA GLY A 231 15.30 -24.67 2.02
C GLY A 231 16.31 -24.27 0.94
N HIS A 232 16.95 -23.11 1.10
CA HIS A 232 17.93 -22.58 0.15
C HIS A 232 19.24 -22.18 0.84
N PRO A 233 20.16 -23.13 1.11
CA PRO A 233 21.40 -22.86 1.85
C PRO A 233 22.35 -21.85 1.17
N THR A 234 22.29 -21.73 -0.16
CA THR A 234 23.08 -20.76 -0.93
C THR A 234 22.49 -19.34 -0.88
N LEU A 235 21.27 -19.16 -0.35
CA LEU A 235 20.65 -17.84 -0.21
C LEU A 235 21.54 -16.87 0.58
N GLY A 236 21.71 -15.66 0.06
CA GLY A 236 22.49 -14.62 0.71
C GLY A 236 21.92 -14.26 2.09
N SER A 237 22.80 -13.88 3.03
CA SER A 237 22.37 -13.41 4.34
C SER A 237 22.07 -11.91 4.33
N LEU A 238 21.09 -11.50 5.13
CA LEU A 238 20.86 -10.10 5.49
C LEU A 238 21.04 -9.95 7.00
N ASP A 239 21.88 -9.01 7.43
CA ASP A 239 22.04 -8.62 8.82
C ASP A 239 21.73 -7.13 8.96
N VAL A 240 20.98 -6.77 10.01
CA VAL A 240 20.68 -5.37 10.33
C VAL A 240 21.97 -4.58 10.63
N ALA A 241 23.00 -5.24 11.16
CA ALA A 241 24.29 -4.64 11.46
C ALA A 241 25.03 -4.08 10.21
N ASP A 242 24.69 -4.55 9.02
CA ASP A 242 25.24 -4.06 7.74
C ASP A 242 24.69 -2.70 7.33
N TYR A 243 23.73 -2.17 8.10
CA TYR A 243 23.03 -0.92 7.81
C TYR A 243 23.29 0.11 8.92
N ALA A 244 23.52 1.35 8.51
CA ALA A 244 23.42 2.51 9.38
C ALA A 244 21.94 2.93 9.44
N VAL A 245 21.44 3.19 10.64
CA VAL A 245 20.10 3.78 10.79
C VAL A 245 20.27 5.28 10.86
N VAL A 246 19.65 5.98 9.92
CA VAL A 246 19.68 7.43 9.82
C VAL A 246 18.26 7.98 9.84
N ASP A 247 18.13 9.18 10.37
CA ASP A 247 16.85 9.87 10.42
C ASP A 247 16.80 10.89 9.29
N GLU A 248 15.75 10.82 8.48
CA GLU A 248 15.51 11.76 7.39
C GLU A 248 14.22 12.53 7.68
N ASP A 249 14.32 13.86 7.68
CA ASP A 249 13.16 14.72 7.89
C ASP A 249 12.53 15.06 6.54
N ARG A 250 11.24 14.73 6.38
CA ARG A 250 10.49 14.89 5.14
C ARG A 250 9.09 15.43 5.41
N PRO A 251 8.38 15.95 4.38
CA PRO A 251 6.96 16.28 4.50
C PRO A 251 6.13 15.09 4.97
N GLY A 252 4.96 15.36 5.55
CA GLY A 252 4.04 14.30 5.97
C GLY A 252 3.73 13.31 4.84
N GLY A 253 3.56 12.03 5.20
CA GLY A 253 3.31 10.94 4.26
C GLY A 253 1.89 10.89 3.70
N ASP A 254 1.53 9.74 3.13
CA ASP A 254 0.26 9.56 2.39
C ASP A 254 -1.00 9.90 3.22
N LEU A 255 -0.99 9.65 4.53
CA LEU A 255 -2.08 9.94 5.47
C LEU A 255 -2.17 11.45 5.74
N ALA A 256 -1.04 12.14 5.90
CA ALA A 256 -1.05 13.60 6.03
C ALA A 256 -1.50 14.28 4.73
N GLU A 257 -1.10 13.74 3.58
CA GLU A 257 -1.61 14.15 2.28
C GLU A 257 -3.11 13.91 2.16
N MET A 258 -3.61 12.74 2.58
CA MET A 258 -5.03 12.38 2.59
C MET A 258 -5.88 13.36 3.40
N LEU A 259 -5.35 13.85 4.53
CA LEU A 259 -5.99 14.89 5.34
C LEU A 259 -5.96 16.28 4.69
N LEU A 260 -5.27 16.43 3.56
CA LEU A 260 -4.97 17.67 2.85
C LEU A 260 -4.11 18.63 3.68
N LEU A 261 -3.40 18.10 4.68
CA LEU A 261 -2.59 18.85 5.63
C LEU A 261 -1.13 18.34 5.67
N PRO A 262 -0.46 18.17 4.52
CA PRO A 262 0.90 17.63 4.49
C PRO A 262 1.94 18.56 5.15
N ASP A 263 1.58 19.82 5.40
CA ASP A 263 2.42 20.82 6.05
C ASP A 263 2.20 20.92 7.56
N VAL A 264 1.11 20.33 8.09
CA VAL A 264 0.85 20.27 9.53
C VAL A 264 1.76 19.24 10.20
N TRP A 265 2.05 18.15 9.49
CA TRP A 265 2.92 17.10 9.98
C TRP A 265 4.26 17.07 9.24
N ARG A 266 5.31 16.76 10.00
CA ARG A 266 6.59 16.33 9.45
C ARG A 266 6.80 14.87 9.78
N GLU A 267 7.41 14.13 8.87
CA GLU A 267 7.80 12.74 9.10
C GLU A 267 9.32 12.69 9.30
N ARG A 268 9.74 12.19 10.47
CA ARG A 268 11.12 11.78 10.72
C ARG A 268 11.27 10.32 10.32
N ASP A 269 11.47 10.07 9.03
CA ASP A 269 11.61 8.73 8.46
C ASP A 269 12.88 8.04 8.98
N ILE A 270 12.77 6.76 9.36
CA ILE A 270 13.90 5.98 9.85
C ILE A 270 14.41 5.13 8.71
N VAL A 271 15.56 5.51 8.18
CA VAL A 271 16.14 4.94 6.97
C VAL A 271 17.28 4.00 7.31
N ALA A 272 17.16 2.75 6.86
CA ALA A 272 18.27 1.80 6.89
C ALA A 272 19.15 1.99 5.66
N GLN A 273 20.25 2.71 5.82
CA GLN A 273 21.24 2.96 4.78
C GLN A 273 22.32 1.88 4.79
N LYS A 274 22.50 1.18 3.68
CA LYS A 274 23.55 0.15 3.57
C LYS A 274 24.94 0.77 3.75
N ARG A 275 25.79 0.18 4.59
CA ARG A 275 27.17 0.67 4.85
C ARG A 275 28.14 0.39 3.69
N GLY A 276 27.84 -0.61 2.87
CA GLY A 276 28.63 -1.00 1.70
C GLY A 276 27.86 -0.84 0.38
N PRO A 277 28.48 -1.20 -0.75
CA PRO A 277 27.81 -1.15 -2.04
C PRO A 277 26.61 -2.10 -2.07
N TRP A 278 25.56 -1.71 -2.79
CA TRP A 278 24.48 -2.61 -3.17
C TRP A 278 25.00 -3.65 -4.16
N LEU A 279 24.67 -4.92 -3.95
CA LEU A 279 25.01 -6.02 -4.84
C LEU A 279 23.97 -6.15 -5.96
N ALA A 280 22.70 -5.84 -5.64
CA ALA A 280 21.58 -5.91 -6.54
C ALA A 280 21.51 -4.65 -7.40
N ARG A 281 21.25 -4.86 -8.69
CA ARG A 281 21.06 -3.80 -9.69
C ARG A 281 19.84 -4.09 -10.52
N GLU A 282 19.20 -3.04 -11.01
CA GLU A 282 18.06 -3.18 -11.93
C GLU A 282 18.47 -3.98 -13.17
N ALA A 283 17.59 -4.88 -13.57
CA ALA A 283 17.75 -5.76 -14.71
C ALA A 283 16.53 -5.67 -15.63
N LEU A 284 16.68 -6.12 -16.87
CA LEU A 284 15.53 -6.26 -17.76
C LEU A 284 14.61 -7.38 -17.25
N PRO A 285 13.29 -7.18 -17.29
CA PRO A 285 12.34 -8.24 -16.99
C PRO A 285 12.38 -9.33 -18.06
N GLY A 286 11.92 -10.54 -17.73
CA GLY A 286 11.77 -11.61 -18.70
C GLY A 286 10.72 -11.31 -19.78
N ALA A 287 10.66 -12.21 -20.77
CA ALA A 287 9.79 -12.08 -21.94
C ALA A 287 8.33 -12.45 -21.64
N TYR A 288 7.64 -11.58 -20.91
CA TYR A 288 6.20 -11.68 -20.61
C TYR A 288 5.57 -10.29 -20.49
N PRO A 289 4.25 -10.15 -20.73
CA PRO A 289 3.52 -8.90 -20.52
C PRO A 289 3.61 -8.43 -19.06
N ASP A 290 3.72 -7.12 -18.85
CA ASP A 290 3.59 -6.57 -17.50
C ASP A 290 2.16 -6.79 -16.98
N PRO A 291 1.95 -7.45 -15.84
CA PRO A 291 0.62 -7.53 -15.24
C PRO A 291 0.18 -6.19 -14.60
N ALA A 292 1.03 -5.16 -14.56
CA ALA A 292 0.70 -3.86 -14.01
C ALA A 292 -0.49 -3.20 -14.73
N ASP A 293 -1.44 -2.72 -13.94
CA ASP A 293 -2.61 -1.96 -14.39
C ASP A 293 -2.39 -0.43 -14.37
N HIS A 294 -1.24 0.02 -13.85
CA HIS A 294 -0.87 1.42 -13.72
C HIS A 294 0.66 1.60 -13.83
N PRO A 295 1.18 2.69 -14.44
CA PRO A 295 2.63 2.90 -14.58
C PRO A 295 3.42 2.91 -13.25
N GLU A 296 2.84 3.42 -12.18
CA GLU A 296 3.47 3.42 -10.84
C GLU A 296 3.57 2.03 -10.20
N ARG A 297 2.90 1.04 -10.79
CA ARG A 297 2.88 -0.37 -10.38
C ARG A 297 3.69 -1.27 -11.33
N ALA A 298 4.49 -0.66 -12.21
CA ALA A 298 5.34 -1.39 -13.14
C ALA A 298 6.23 -2.40 -12.40
N ARG A 299 6.44 -3.55 -13.03
CA ARG A 299 7.29 -4.60 -12.48
C ARG A 299 8.73 -4.12 -12.30
N LEU A 300 9.39 -4.65 -11.27
CA LEU A 300 10.80 -4.43 -10.99
C LEU A 300 11.57 -5.76 -11.07
N ALA A 301 12.63 -5.81 -11.86
CA ALA A 301 13.56 -6.94 -11.88
C ALA A 301 14.94 -6.49 -11.39
N MET A 302 15.55 -7.28 -10.52
CA MET A 302 16.85 -7.02 -9.91
C MET A 302 17.73 -8.25 -10.04
N GLU A 303 19.03 -8.06 -10.24
CA GLU A 303 20.03 -9.14 -10.31
C GLU A 303 21.28 -8.82 -9.48
N THR A 304 21.96 -9.86 -9.00
CA THR A 304 23.29 -9.79 -8.38
C THR A 304 24.28 -10.61 -9.20
N ASP A 305 25.59 -10.41 -8.96
CA ASP A 305 26.64 -11.24 -9.59
C ASP A 305 26.72 -12.66 -9.01
N HIS A 306 25.97 -12.96 -7.95
CA HIS A 306 25.95 -14.25 -7.28
C HIS A 306 24.97 -15.22 -7.96
N THR A 307 25.38 -15.74 -9.11
CA THR A 307 24.58 -16.65 -9.95
C THR A 307 24.26 -18.00 -9.31
N ASP A 308 24.92 -18.35 -8.20
CA ASP A 308 24.71 -19.56 -7.40
C ASP A 308 23.54 -19.46 -6.39
N ARG A 309 23.00 -18.25 -6.20
CA ARG A 309 21.87 -17.98 -5.30
C ARG A 309 20.52 -18.30 -5.97
N PRO A 310 19.47 -18.60 -5.19
CA PRO A 310 18.15 -18.83 -5.76
C PRO A 310 17.60 -17.59 -6.47
N ARG A 311 16.70 -17.82 -7.44
CA ARG A 311 15.87 -16.84 -8.12
C ARG A 311 14.53 -16.73 -7.41
N ALA A 312 13.98 -15.52 -7.30
CA ALA A 312 12.69 -15.29 -6.64
C ALA A 312 11.72 -14.48 -7.49
N VAL A 313 10.43 -14.81 -7.38
CA VAL A 313 9.32 -13.98 -7.86
C VAL A 313 8.44 -13.59 -6.66
N PHE A 314 8.19 -12.30 -6.51
CA PHE A 314 7.36 -11.70 -5.48
C PHE A 314 6.07 -11.18 -6.10
N PHE A 315 4.93 -11.68 -5.63
CA PHE A 315 3.61 -11.08 -5.81
C PHE A 315 3.33 -10.24 -4.56
N HIS A 316 3.04 -8.95 -4.73
CA HIS A 316 3.04 -8.03 -3.59
C HIS A 316 2.08 -6.84 -3.74
N ASP A 317 1.99 -6.03 -2.70
CA ASP A 317 1.35 -4.70 -2.73
C ASP A 317 2.34 -3.57 -2.38
N SER A 318 1.85 -2.37 -2.04
CA SER A 318 2.71 -1.21 -1.79
C SER A 318 3.69 -1.44 -0.63
N PHE A 319 3.41 -2.35 0.30
CA PHE A 319 4.29 -2.62 1.44
C PHE A 319 5.64 -3.16 0.97
N ALA A 320 5.66 -4.09 0.01
CA ALA A 320 6.92 -4.65 -0.46
C ALA A 320 7.90 -3.61 -1.04
N ARG A 321 7.45 -2.42 -1.48
CA ARG A 321 8.34 -1.35 -1.97
C ARG A 321 9.43 -1.00 -0.94
N GLY A 322 9.08 -0.99 0.35
CA GLY A 322 10.01 -0.68 1.42
C GLY A 322 11.06 -1.77 1.67
N MET A 323 10.83 -3.01 1.20
CA MET A 323 11.74 -4.14 1.39
C MET A 323 12.48 -4.59 0.13
N GLN A 324 11.99 -4.22 -1.06
CA GLN A 324 12.47 -4.69 -2.37
C GLN A 324 13.99 -4.62 -2.53
N ALA A 325 14.60 -3.45 -2.28
CA ALA A 325 16.03 -3.25 -2.42
C ALA A 325 16.84 -4.14 -1.47
N TYR A 326 16.38 -4.33 -0.23
CA TYR A 326 17.05 -5.19 0.75
C TYR A 326 16.91 -6.67 0.40
N ALA A 327 15.69 -7.11 0.05
CA ALA A 327 15.42 -8.50 -0.29
C ALA A 327 16.23 -8.93 -1.53
N ALA A 328 16.32 -8.07 -2.55
CA ALA A 328 17.02 -8.35 -3.80
C ALA A 328 18.51 -8.72 -3.61
N GLU A 329 19.17 -8.20 -2.57
CA GLU A 329 20.57 -8.50 -2.24
C GLU A 329 20.82 -9.98 -1.93
N ALA A 330 19.80 -10.71 -1.46
CA ALA A 330 19.92 -12.09 -1.03
C ALA A 330 19.79 -13.11 -2.18
N PHE A 331 19.27 -12.70 -3.34
CA PHE A 331 18.97 -13.59 -4.48
C PHE A 331 19.93 -13.36 -5.65
N SER A 332 20.01 -14.32 -6.57
CA SER A 332 20.71 -14.11 -7.86
C SER A 332 19.89 -13.20 -8.77
N ARG A 333 18.57 -13.40 -8.75
CA ARG A 333 17.57 -12.59 -9.44
C ARG A 333 16.29 -12.51 -8.62
N SER A 334 15.70 -11.33 -8.55
CA SER A 334 14.39 -11.10 -7.93
C SER A 334 13.49 -10.33 -8.89
N VAL A 335 12.25 -10.79 -9.06
CA VAL A 335 11.22 -10.07 -9.81
C VAL A 335 10.08 -9.73 -8.88
N PHE A 336 9.69 -8.47 -8.85
CA PHE A 336 8.63 -7.94 -8.01
C PHE A 336 7.46 -7.47 -8.89
N LEU A 337 6.31 -8.08 -8.68
CA LEU A 337 5.06 -7.80 -9.38
C LEU A 337 4.05 -7.25 -8.39
N TRP A 338 3.59 -6.03 -8.63
CA TRP A 338 2.57 -5.39 -7.81
C TRP A 338 1.18 -5.93 -8.15
N THR A 339 0.92 -7.15 -7.71
CA THR A 339 -0.37 -7.83 -7.81
C THR A 339 -0.41 -8.99 -6.83
N HIS A 340 -1.58 -9.29 -6.28
CA HIS A 340 -1.82 -10.53 -5.54
C HIS A 340 -2.37 -11.66 -6.43
N SER A 341 -2.60 -11.36 -7.72
CA SER A 341 -3.02 -12.37 -8.68
C SER A 341 -1.86 -13.30 -8.98
N PHE A 342 -2.13 -14.60 -8.97
CA PHE A 342 -1.12 -15.59 -9.34
C PHE A 342 -0.96 -15.63 -10.86
N VAL A 343 0.25 -15.34 -11.37
CA VAL A 343 0.54 -15.25 -12.81
C VAL A 343 1.53 -16.34 -13.24
N PRO A 344 1.06 -17.57 -13.53
CA PRO A 344 1.87 -18.70 -13.99
C PRO A 344 2.82 -18.41 -15.16
N GLU A 345 2.42 -17.53 -16.09
CA GLU A 345 3.23 -17.17 -17.26
C GLU A 345 4.57 -16.54 -16.84
N VAL A 346 4.54 -15.69 -15.82
CA VAL A 346 5.74 -15.08 -15.25
C VAL A 346 6.60 -16.15 -14.58
N ILE A 347 5.97 -17.07 -13.83
CA ILE A 347 6.70 -18.12 -13.11
C ILE A 347 7.40 -19.07 -14.10
N VAL A 348 6.72 -19.46 -15.18
CA VAL A 348 7.30 -20.28 -16.25
C VAL A 348 8.45 -19.56 -16.96
N ALA A 349 8.31 -18.26 -17.24
CA ALA A 349 9.34 -17.49 -17.92
C ALA A 349 10.56 -17.18 -17.03
N GLU A 350 10.34 -16.82 -15.77
CA GLU A 350 11.41 -16.46 -14.83
C GLU A 350 12.10 -17.65 -14.20
N ARG A 351 11.44 -18.82 -14.16
CA ARG A 351 11.94 -20.06 -13.54
C ARG A 351 12.54 -19.79 -12.15
N PRO A 352 11.74 -19.27 -11.20
CA PRO A 352 12.23 -19.01 -9.85
C PRO A 352 12.40 -20.31 -9.08
N ASP A 353 13.27 -20.29 -8.08
CA ASP A 353 13.36 -21.33 -7.05
C ASP A 353 12.37 -21.05 -5.91
N VAL A 354 11.99 -19.78 -5.72
CA VAL A 354 11.06 -19.33 -4.67
C VAL A 354 9.99 -18.41 -5.25
N VAL A 355 8.75 -18.62 -4.86
CA VAL A 355 7.66 -17.65 -5.01
C VAL A 355 7.23 -17.14 -3.65
N VAL A 356 7.19 -15.82 -3.51
CA VAL A 356 6.71 -15.14 -2.30
C VAL A 356 5.42 -14.39 -2.63
N LEU A 357 4.35 -14.64 -1.86
CA LEU A 357 3.14 -13.81 -1.87
C LEU A 357 3.16 -12.92 -0.62
N GLU A 358 3.45 -11.65 -0.79
CA GLU A 358 3.37 -10.62 0.24
C GLU A 358 1.98 -9.97 0.21
N VAL A 359 1.33 -9.89 1.36
CA VAL A 359 -0.01 -9.31 1.53
C VAL A 359 -0.04 -8.51 2.81
N VAL A 360 -0.39 -7.23 2.74
CA VAL A 360 -0.69 -6.46 3.94
C VAL A 360 -1.98 -6.95 4.60
N GLU A 361 -2.03 -6.94 5.94
CA GLU A 361 -3.09 -7.54 6.76
C GLU A 361 -4.52 -7.17 6.31
N ARG A 362 -4.79 -5.88 6.03
CA ARG A 362 -6.12 -5.45 5.55
C ARG A 362 -6.54 -6.06 4.20
N TYR A 363 -5.57 -6.54 3.41
CA TYR A 363 -5.78 -7.23 2.14
C TYR A 363 -5.85 -8.75 2.27
N ILE A 364 -6.16 -9.30 3.45
CA ILE A 364 -6.24 -10.75 3.66
C ILE A 364 -7.16 -11.49 2.66
N TYR A 365 -8.18 -10.82 2.12
CA TYR A 365 -9.07 -11.36 1.08
C TYR A 365 -8.36 -11.61 -0.26
N ALA A 366 -7.17 -11.05 -0.49
CA ALA A 366 -6.34 -11.35 -1.64
C ALA A 366 -5.95 -12.85 -1.72
N LEU A 367 -6.00 -13.56 -0.59
CA LEU A 367 -5.80 -15.02 -0.54
C LEU A 367 -6.95 -15.82 -1.18
N LEU A 368 -8.07 -15.16 -1.53
CA LEU A 368 -9.17 -15.76 -2.30
C LEU A 368 -9.04 -15.59 -3.81
N LEU A 369 -8.06 -14.81 -4.28
CA LEU A 369 -7.97 -14.48 -5.70
C LEU A 369 -7.67 -15.72 -6.54
N GLU A 370 -8.70 -16.28 -7.16
CA GLU A 370 -8.57 -17.35 -8.13
C GLU A 370 -8.11 -16.79 -9.48
N ARG A 371 -7.36 -17.61 -10.23
CA ARG A 371 -7.06 -17.29 -11.63
C ARG A 371 -8.28 -17.64 -12.49
N PRO A 372 -8.82 -16.70 -13.29
CA PRO A 372 -9.82 -17.04 -14.30
C PRO A 372 -9.28 -18.12 -15.27
N GLY A 373 -9.98 -19.24 -15.36
CA GLY A 373 -9.57 -20.39 -16.21
C GLY A 373 -8.69 -21.44 -15.52
N GLY A 374 -8.41 -21.29 -14.22
CA GLY A 374 -7.62 -22.26 -13.45
C GLY A 374 -6.12 -22.19 -13.71
N LEU A 375 -5.34 -23.02 -13.01
CA LEU A 375 -3.89 -23.12 -13.22
C LEU A 375 -3.59 -23.97 -14.47
N PRO A 376 -2.62 -23.59 -15.30
CA PRO A 376 -2.23 -24.40 -16.45
C PRO A 376 -1.65 -25.74 -15.97
N PRO A 377 -1.77 -26.82 -16.76
CA PRO A 377 -1.22 -28.12 -16.39
C PRO A 377 0.29 -28.05 -16.13
N VAL A 378 0.79 -28.98 -15.31
CA VAL A 378 2.23 -29.18 -15.15
C VAL A 378 2.71 -29.94 -16.38
N GLU A 379 3.48 -29.29 -17.24
CA GLU A 379 4.11 -29.99 -18.36
C GLU A 379 5.08 -31.02 -17.80
N ALA A 380 4.85 -32.30 -18.10
CA ALA A 380 5.80 -33.37 -17.77
C ALA A 380 7.12 -33.08 -18.50
N GLY A 381 8.20 -32.95 -17.73
CA GLY A 381 9.46 -32.36 -18.16
C GLY A 381 9.93 -32.79 -19.56
N ARG A 382 10.03 -31.82 -20.46
CA ARG A 382 11.06 -31.84 -21.51
C ARG A 382 12.31 -31.24 -20.89
N ASP A 383 13.07 -32.07 -20.19
CA ASP A 383 14.53 -32.00 -20.02
C ASP A 383 14.97 -33.18 -19.14
N ALA A 384 14.62 -34.38 -19.62
CA ALA A 384 15.35 -35.60 -19.32
C ALA A 384 15.57 -36.29 -20.66
N ALA A 385 16.57 -35.81 -21.41
CA ALA A 385 17.16 -36.52 -22.52
C ALA A 385 18.69 -36.45 -22.35
N PRO A 386 19.39 -37.57 -22.66
CA PRO A 386 20.55 -38.08 -21.92
C PRO A 386 21.82 -37.25 -21.97
#